data_AF-A0AAE7CL88-F1
#
_entry.id   AF-A0AAE7CL88-F1
#
_cell.length_a   1.000
_cell.length_b   1.000
_cell.length_c   1.000
_cell.angle_alpha   90.00
_cell.angle_beta   90.00
_cell.angle_gamma   90.00
#
_symmetry.space_group_name_H-M   'P 1'
#
loop_
_entity.id
_entity.type
_entity.pdbx_description
1 polymer ?
#
loop_
_entity_poly.entity_id
_entity_poly.type
_entity_poly.pdbx_seq_one_letter_code
_entity_poly.pdbx_strand_id
1 'polypeptide(L)' 'MRVAPVGGTAVQDHVALAEIELCGELIIAASAAEERLSLESIDQVLRVGEERAAAARPTGSGAQ' A
#
# COMPACT_ATOMS: atom_id res chain seq x y z
N MET A 1 -24.89 22.23 -1.51
CA MET A 1 -24.18 20.96 -1.27
C MET A 1 -23.81 20.92 0.22
N ARG A 2 -24.46 20.08 1.02
CA ARG A 2 -24.15 19.91 2.45
C ARG A 2 -23.12 18.80 2.57
N VAL A 3 -21.87 19.14 2.81
CA VAL A 3 -20.85 18.19 3.28
C VAL A 3 -21.09 17.96 4.76
N ALA A 4 -21.43 16.73 5.13
CA ALA A 4 -21.47 16.32 6.53
C ALA A 4 -20.06 16.45 7.14
N PRO A 5 -19.92 16.77 8.43
CA PRO A 5 -18.62 16.80 9.05
C PRO A 5 -18.05 15.38 9.01
N VAL A 6 -16.94 15.18 8.30
CA VAL A 6 -16.16 13.96 8.41
C VAL A 6 -15.64 13.90 9.84
N GLY A 7 -16.35 13.16 10.68
CA GLY A 7 -16.02 13.00 12.08
C GLY A 7 -14.68 12.28 12.21
N GLY A 8 -13.63 13.04 12.54
CA GLY A 8 -12.60 12.69 13.53
C GLY A 8 -11.90 11.33 13.49
N THR A 9 -11.94 10.58 12.38
CA THR A 9 -11.33 9.24 12.28
C THR A 9 -10.35 9.10 11.11
N ALA A 10 -10.21 10.12 10.27
CA ALA A 10 -9.37 10.08 9.05
C ALA A 10 -7.86 9.89 9.31
N VAL A 11 -7.40 9.97 10.56
CA VAL A 11 -5.97 9.83 10.96
C VAL A 11 -5.73 8.49 11.71
N GLN A 12 -6.74 7.65 11.89
CA GLN A 12 -6.64 6.41 12.69
C GLN A 12 -6.61 5.12 11.86
N ASP A 13 -6.90 5.20 10.55
CA ASP A 13 -6.80 4.05 9.66
C ASP A 13 -5.35 3.91 9.15
N HIS A 14 -4.59 3.08 9.86
CA HIS A 14 -3.21 2.75 9.53
C HIS A 14 -3.08 2.07 8.17
N VAL A 15 -4.12 1.36 7.71
CA VAL A 15 -4.16 0.73 6.39
C VAL A 15 -4.34 1.81 5.32
N ALA A 16 -5.32 2.70 5.49
CA ALA A 16 -5.52 3.80 4.55
C ALA A 16 -4.30 4.73 4.47
N LEU A 17 -3.63 4.99 5.60
CA LEU A 17 -2.41 5.80 5.61
C LEU A 17 -1.25 5.11 4.87
N ALA A 18 -1.08 3.80 5.07
CA ALA A 18 -0.08 3.01 4.34
C ALA A 18 -0.39 2.97 2.84
N GLU A 19 -1.66 2.87 2.45
CA GLU A 19 -2.08 2.91 1.06
C GLU A 19 -1.80 4.27 0.40
N ILE A 20 -2.02 5.38 1.12
CA ILE A 20 -1.71 6.72 0.64
C ILE A 20 -0.20 6.88 0.42
N GLU A 21 0.62 6.42 1.36
CA GLU A 21 2.08 6.45 1.25
C GLU A 21 2.56 5.62 0.06
N LEU A 22 2.03 4.41 -0.10
CA LEU A 22 2.34 3.51 -1.21
C LEU A 22 1.91 4.09 -2.57
N CYS A 23 0.74 4.72 -2.65
CA CYS A 23 0.30 5.45 -3.84
C CYS A 23 1.26 6.59 -4.19
N GLY A 24 1.77 7.30 -3.18
CA GLY A 24 2.79 8.33 -3.34
C GLY A 24 4.08 7.78 -3.97
N GLU A 25 4.60 6.66 -3.46
CA GLU A 25 5.78 5.99 -4.01
C GLU A 25 5.57 5.57 -5.48
N LEU A 26 4.40 5.03 -5.82
CA LEU A 26 4.05 4.67 -7.20
C LEU A 26 4.00 5.87 -8.15
N ILE A 27 3.44 7.01 -7.71
CA ILE A 27 3.40 8.23 -8.50
C ILE A 27 4.80 8.73 -8.79
N ILE A 28 5.70 8.70 -7.80
CA ILE A 28 7.09 9.11 -7.95
C ILE A 28 7.81 8.19 -8.94
N ALA A 29 7.67 6.86 -8.78
CA ALA A 29 8.26 5.89 -9.69
C ALA A 29 7.77 6.08 -11.14
N ALA A 30 6.46 6.31 -11.31
CA ALA A 30 5.87 6.55 -12.61
C ALA A 30 6.33 7.88 -13.23
N SER A 31 6.52 8.91 -12.41
CA SER A 31 6.97 10.23 -12.88
C SER A 31 8.46 10.25 -13.25
N ALA A 32 9.26 9.38 -12.62
CA ALA A 32 10.67 9.21 -12.93
C ALA A 32 10.92 8.30 -14.15
N ALA A 33 9.93 7.47 -14.52
CA ALA A 33 10.01 6.63 -15.69
C ALA A 33 9.80 7.45 -16.98
N GLU A 34 10.61 7.16 -18.00
CA GLU A 34 10.47 7.79 -19.32
C GLU A 34 9.21 7.30 -20.06
N GLU A 35 8.76 6.09 -19.75
CA GLU A 35 7.60 5.43 -20.34
C GLU A 35 6.69 4.84 -19.24
N ARG A 36 5.58 4.19 -19.63
CA ARG A 36 4.72 3.53 -18.63
C ARG A 36 5.51 2.45 -17.90
N LEU A 37 5.33 2.39 -16.59
CA LEU A 37 5.90 1.32 -15.76
C LEU A 37 5.48 -0.06 -16.27
N SER A 38 6.44 -0.97 -16.30
CA SER A 38 6.17 -2.39 -16.55
C SER A 38 5.48 -3.01 -15.34
N LEU A 39 4.79 -4.14 -15.54
CA LEU A 39 4.17 -4.88 -14.45
C LEU A 39 5.19 -5.34 -13.40
N GLU A 40 6.38 -5.75 -13.84
CA GLU A 40 7.48 -6.14 -12.94
C GLU A 40 7.94 -4.98 -12.06
N SER A 41 8.08 -3.77 -12.63
CA SER A 41 8.45 -2.58 -11.86
C SER A 41 7.34 -2.15 -10.89
N ILE A 42 6.07 -2.32 -11.28
CA ILE A 42 4.93 -2.07 -10.39
C ILE A 42 4.94 -3.04 -9.21
N ASP A 43 5.12 -4.34 -9.47
CA ASP A 43 5.21 -5.37 -8.43
C ASP A 43 6.39 -5.13 -7.48
N GLN A 44 7.50 -4.60 -7.99
CA GLN A 44 8.66 -4.21 -7.20
C GLN A 44 8.34 -3.04 -6.25
N VAL A 45 7.71 -1.97 -6.75
CA VAL A 45 7.32 -0.82 -5.91
C VAL A 45 6.27 -1.24 -4.87
N LEU A 46 5.33 -2.10 -5.26
CA LEU A 46 4.31 -2.67 -4.39
C LEU A 46 4.85 -3.76 -3.45
N ARG A 47 6.10 -4.21 -3.61
CA ARG A 47 6.73 -5.27 -2.79
C ARG A 47 5.90 -6.56 -2.73
N VAL A 48 5.18 -6.88 -3.80
CA VAL A 48 4.24 -8.01 -3.88
C VAL A 48 4.92 -9.35 -3.56
N GLY A 49 6.18 -9.51 -3.98
CA GLY A 49 6.96 -10.71 -3.66
C GLY A 49 7.24 -10.87 -2.16
N GLU A 50 7.53 -9.77 -1.46
CA GLU A 50 7.79 -9.77 -0.02
C GLU A 50 6.51 -10.05 0.78
N GLU A 51 5.38 -9.46 0.39
CA GLU A 51 4.08 -9.72 1.01
C GLU A 51 3.61 -11.16 0.79
N ARG A 52 3.77 -11.70 -0.43
CA ARG A 52 3.45 -13.12 -0.71
C ARG A 52 4.34 -14.06 0.08
N ALA A 53 5.63 -13.75 0.21
CA ALA A 53 6.55 -14.53 1.03
C ALA A 53 6.17 -14.45 2.52
N ALA A 54 5.80 -13.26 3.02
CA ALA A 54 5.35 -13.06 4.39
C ALA A 54 4.06 -13.85 4.69
N ALA A 55 3.12 -13.89 3.75
CA ALA A 55 1.87 -14.65 3.83
C ALA A 55 2.08 -16.18 3.71
N ALA A 56 3.12 -16.63 2.99
CA ALA A 56 3.44 -18.05 2.84
C ALA A 56 4.18 -18.65 4.04
N ARG A 57 4.67 -17.83 4.98
CA ARG A 57 5.25 -18.34 6.23
C ARG A 57 4.14 -19.01 7.04
N PRO A 58 4.29 -20.29 7.47
CA PRO A 58 3.33 -20.89 8.37
C PRO A 58 3.30 -20.05 9.64
N THR A 59 2.15 -19.46 9.94
CA THR A 59 1.89 -18.77 11.20
C THR A 59 1.99 -19.79 12.32
N GLY A 60 3.17 -19.88 12.93
CA GLY A 60 3.38 -20.71 14.11
C GLY A 60 2.50 -20.22 15.25
N SER A 61 1.49 -21.02 15.60
CA SER A 61 0.93 -21.22 16.94
C SER A 61 1.18 -20.10 17.96
N GLY A 62 0.19 -19.22 18.12
CA GLY A 62 -0.08 -18.55 19.40
C GLY A 62 -1.29 -19.22 20.03
N ALA A 63 -1.05 -20.07 21.03
CA ALA A 63 -2.08 -20.50 21.96
C ALA A 63 -2.69 -19.26 22.66
N GLN A 64 -4.00 -19.18 22.67
CA GLN A 64 -4.76 -18.50 23.72
C GLN A 64 -5.97 -19.35 24.09
#